data_AF-A0AAU6I766-F1
#
_entry.id   AF-A0AAU6I766-F1
#
_cell.length_a   1.000
_cell.length_b   1.000
_cell.length_c   1.000
_cell.angle_alpha   90.00
_cell.angle_beta   90.00
_cell.angle_gamma   90.00
#
_symmetry.space_group_name_H-M   'P 1'
#
loop_
_entity.id
_entity.type
_entity.pdbx_description
1 polymer ?
#
loop_
_entity_poly.entity_id
_entity_poly.type
_entity_poly.pdbx_seq_one_letter_code
_entity_poly.pdbx_strand_id
1 'polypeptide(L)'
;MTRIGTPDYEVSRPGHSPWDIRWEVAWTDMLPDADRHAYGYFHKTLCGIEKPDMTGSQFGMWGGGHRDECPECTAAALAIDARWPEERRDGFRVDVPAAPQSRPEDDPGYIRPLDELGRPDIRLPETSTRLEARVLAARRPADAHPEDEFRQIGDGPAAVRLPAFWAGHEIGPYRPYDKQGRTFAWFQAYPLETVPPLDEESFVGNFAWFGDLGDPLDHRTAVTDLIASELARDGFSLPADFLALITRANLHRCLDREGDGAWTDVIGPLPSPVDPADRMVLFFRDQQSCIMWYLYLHQSGQSAVVCSDRDFTEEPGLRYGPDGEIVLPRSEIFWTAPSVEIFAYRFLTEARLSFAIHEKQRAGELDPELLAYLAHYVTGSSPT
;
A
#
# COMPACT_ATOMS: atom_id res chain seq x y z
N MET A 1 -14.56 -34.60 24.67
CA MET A 1 -13.21 -34.12 25.00
C MET A 1 -12.61 -33.63 23.70
N THR A 2 -12.93 -32.39 23.35
CA THR A 2 -12.81 -31.87 21.98
C THR A 2 -11.55 -31.04 21.90
N ARG A 3 -10.58 -31.56 21.14
CA ARG A 3 -9.31 -30.89 20.84
C ARG A 3 -9.60 -29.88 19.73
N ILE A 4 -9.64 -28.60 20.07
CA ILE A 4 -9.68 -27.51 19.08
C ILE A 4 -8.23 -27.32 18.65
N GLY A 5 -7.84 -28.07 17.62
CA GLY A 5 -6.63 -27.79 16.87
C GLY A 5 -6.95 -26.70 15.85
N THR A 6 -6.21 -25.61 15.91
CA THR A 6 -6.10 -24.62 14.85
C THR A 6 -5.82 -25.35 13.53
N PRO A 7 -6.63 -25.17 12.46
CA PRO A 7 -6.31 -25.77 11.18
C PRO A 7 -5.01 -25.16 10.63
N ASP A 8 -4.16 -25.99 10.04
CA ASP A 8 -2.96 -25.58 9.32
C ASP A 8 -3.35 -24.61 8.19
N TYR A 9 -2.97 -23.32 8.32
CA TYR A 9 -3.21 -22.31 7.29
C TYR A 9 -2.05 -22.27 6.28
N GLU A 10 -2.44 -22.13 5.03
CA GLU A 10 -1.65 -21.73 3.87
C GLU A 10 -0.78 -20.51 4.22
N VAL A 11 0.54 -20.67 4.19
CA VAL A 11 1.47 -19.54 4.30
C VAL A 11 1.77 -19.07 2.89
N SER A 12 0.89 -18.24 2.33
CA SER A 12 1.27 -17.43 1.17
C SER A 12 2.32 -16.42 1.64
N ARG A 13 3.50 -16.46 1.01
CA ARG A 13 4.50 -15.40 1.12
C ARG A 13 4.63 -14.79 -0.27
N PRO A 14 4.49 -13.47 -0.45
CA PRO A 14 4.87 -12.86 -1.71
C PRO A 14 6.35 -13.15 -1.99
N GLY A 15 6.63 -13.49 -3.23
CA GLY A 15 7.99 -13.76 -3.69
C GLY A 15 8.72 -12.46 -3.98
N HIS A 16 9.97 -12.38 -3.51
CA HIS A 16 10.94 -11.46 -4.08
C HIS A 16 11.04 -11.69 -5.61
N SER A 17 10.84 -10.63 -6.40
CA SER A 17 11.10 -10.63 -7.85
C SER A 17 12.48 -10.05 -8.11
N PRO A 18 13.47 -10.71 -8.72
CA PRO A 18 14.81 -10.13 -8.91
C PRO A 18 14.81 -8.72 -9.53
N TRP A 19 15.78 -7.89 -9.15
CA TRP A 19 15.84 -6.46 -9.52
C TRP A 19 15.75 -6.20 -11.03
N ASP A 20 16.25 -7.12 -11.85
CA ASP A 20 16.32 -7.05 -13.31
C ASP A 20 14.97 -7.31 -14.00
N ILE A 21 13.93 -7.70 -13.25
CA ILE A 21 12.59 -7.95 -13.77
C ILE A 21 11.48 -7.13 -13.08
N ARG A 22 11.82 -6.22 -12.15
CA ARG A 22 10.80 -5.47 -11.38
C ARG A 22 10.36 -4.16 -12.02
N TRP A 23 11.15 -3.60 -12.93
CA TRP A 23 11.00 -2.22 -13.35
C TRP A 23 10.41 -2.10 -14.74
N GLU A 24 9.65 -1.03 -14.96
CA GLU A 24 9.21 -0.62 -16.29
C GLU A 24 10.20 0.39 -16.87
N VAL A 25 10.30 0.45 -18.19
CA VAL A 25 11.02 1.56 -18.84
C VAL A 25 10.20 2.83 -18.68
N ALA A 26 10.81 3.91 -18.20
CA ALA A 26 10.16 5.21 -18.15
C ALA A 26 9.88 5.73 -19.57
N TRP A 27 8.69 6.28 -19.77
CA TRP A 27 8.19 6.75 -21.06
C TRP A 27 7.55 8.13 -20.94
N THR A 28 7.97 9.04 -21.81
CA THR A 28 7.48 10.42 -22.02
C THR A 28 7.97 10.87 -23.41
N ASP A 29 7.28 11.83 -24.03
CA ASP A 29 7.60 12.31 -25.38
C ASP A 29 8.99 12.96 -25.49
N MET A 30 9.63 13.33 -24.37
CA MET A 30 10.97 13.92 -24.35
C MET A 30 11.78 13.53 -23.11
N LEU A 31 12.41 12.36 -23.06
CA LEU A 31 13.51 12.13 -22.11
C LEU A 31 14.76 12.94 -22.52
N PRO A 32 15.54 13.48 -21.57
CA PRO A 32 16.67 14.36 -21.86
C PRO A 32 17.84 13.65 -22.55
N ASP A 33 17.96 12.33 -22.40
CA ASP A 33 19.02 11.46 -22.90
C ASP A 33 18.44 10.24 -23.63
N ALA A 34 19.29 9.56 -24.40
CA ALA A 34 18.90 8.38 -25.19
C ALA A 34 18.87 7.08 -24.37
N ASP A 35 19.27 7.14 -23.11
CA ASP A 35 19.31 5.99 -22.23
C ASP A 35 17.89 5.55 -21.83
N ARG A 36 17.72 4.25 -21.59
CA ARG A 36 16.51 3.69 -21.01
C ARG A 36 16.59 3.87 -19.50
N HIS A 37 15.61 4.59 -18.95
CA HIS A 37 15.48 4.81 -17.51
C HIS A 37 14.45 3.88 -16.88
N ALA A 38 14.66 3.55 -15.61
CA ALA A 38 13.68 2.81 -14.81
C ALA A 38 12.61 3.76 -14.30
N TYR A 39 11.33 3.41 -14.47
CA TYR A 39 10.22 4.14 -13.88
C TYR A 39 10.10 3.84 -12.38
N GLY A 40 10.08 4.89 -11.55
CA GLY A 40 10.10 4.86 -10.08
C GLY A 40 8.83 5.41 -9.43
N TYR A 41 7.70 5.43 -10.16
CA TYR A 41 6.41 6.00 -9.75
C TYR A 41 6.39 7.53 -9.64
N PHE A 42 5.19 8.09 -9.40
CA PHE A 42 4.94 9.53 -9.26
C PHE A 42 5.58 10.37 -10.37
N HIS A 43 5.44 9.90 -11.62
CA HIS A 43 5.94 10.62 -12.79
C HIS A 43 7.46 10.83 -12.80
N LYS A 44 8.19 9.89 -12.20
CA LYS A 44 9.62 10.00 -11.93
C LYS A 44 10.37 8.71 -12.25
N THR A 45 11.65 8.88 -12.59
CA THR A 45 12.61 7.78 -12.78
C THR A 45 13.38 7.48 -11.48
N LEU A 46 14.03 6.32 -11.39
CA LEU A 46 14.89 6.02 -10.23
C LEU A 46 16.07 6.97 -10.07
N CYS A 47 16.61 7.52 -11.17
CA CYS A 47 17.68 8.53 -11.14
C CYS A 47 17.16 9.95 -10.79
N GLY A 48 15.83 10.14 -10.77
CA GLY A 48 15.20 11.37 -10.27
C GLY A 48 14.74 12.37 -11.32
N ILE A 49 14.78 12.02 -12.61
CA ILE A 49 14.10 12.79 -13.67
C ILE A 49 12.60 12.72 -13.43
N GLU A 50 11.94 13.87 -13.33
CA GLU A 50 10.49 14.00 -13.14
C GLU A 50 9.86 14.78 -14.29
N LYS A 51 8.72 14.30 -14.82
CA LYS A 51 7.94 15.02 -15.83
C LYS A 51 6.45 14.72 -15.67
N PRO A 52 5.53 15.70 -15.70
CA PRO A 52 4.10 15.47 -15.45
C PRO A 52 3.43 14.40 -16.33
N ASP A 53 3.96 14.16 -17.53
CA ASP A 53 3.48 13.17 -18.50
C ASP A 53 4.20 11.82 -18.42
N MET A 54 5.17 11.66 -17.50
CA MET A 54 5.97 10.44 -17.38
C MET A 54 5.13 9.27 -16.87
N THR A 55 5.30 8.13 -17.51
CA THR A 55 4.64 6.88 -17.18
C THR A 55 5.60 5.71 -17.35
N GLY A 56 5.25 4.54 -16.80
CA GLY A 56 5.93 3.29 -17.15
C GLY A 56 5.48 2.77 -18.52
N SER A 57 6.41 2.15 -19.24
CA SER A 57 6.16 1.58 -20.58
C SER A 57 5.29 0.33 -20.50
N GLN A 58 4.20 0.33 -21.26
CA GLN A 58 3.26 -0.80 -21.37
C GLN A 58 3.86 -2.05 -22.04
N PHE A 59 4.98 -1.91 -22.74
CA PHE A 59 5.53 -2.96 -23.59
C PHE A 59 6.98 -3.31 -23.25
N GLY A 60 7.59 -2.62 -22.30
CA GLY A 60 9.02 -2.71 -22.03
C GLY A 60 9.32 -2.74 -20.55
N MET A 61 9.80 -3.88 -20.07
CA MET A 61 10.50 -3.97 -18.79
C MET A 61 11.87 -3.32 -18.91
N TRP A 62 12.32 -2.72 -17.82
CA TRP A 62 13.64 -2.15 -17.63
C TRP A 62 14.48 -3.08 -16.77
N GLY A 63 15.76 -3.24 -17.13
CA GLY A 63 16.65 -4.26 -16.58
C GLY A 63 16.87 -5.41 -17.56
N GLY A 64 17.78 -6.31 -17.20
CA GLY A 64 18.18 -7.45 -18.04
C GLY A 64 19.49 -7.24 -18.81
N GLY A 65 20.24 -6.18 -18.52
CA GLY A 65 21.60 -5.98 -19.02
C GLY A 65 21.67 -5.41 -20.44
N HIS A 66 20.67 -4.60 -20.82
CA HIS A 66 20.72 -3.85 -22.06
C HIS A 66 21.83 -2.78 -22.00
N ARG A 67 22.48 -2.53 -23.14
CA ARG A 67 23.66 -1.63 -23.21
C ARG A 67 23.34 -0.16 -23.01
N ASP A 68 22.07 0.20 -23.17
CA ASP A 68 21.51 1.55 -23.06
C ASP A 68 20.78 1.79 -21.73
N GLU A 69 20.98 0.93 -20.72
CA GLU A 69 20.43 1.15 -19.38
C GLU A 69 21.14 2.30 -18.65
N CYS A 70 20.36 3.23 -18.09
CA CYS A 70 20.88 4.29 -17.24
C CYS A 70 21.68 3.69 -16.05
N PRO A 71 22.97 4.03 -15.89
CA PRO A 71 23.80 3.50 -14.81
C PRO A 71 23.30 3.89 -13.41
N GLU A 72 22.74 5.09 -13.26
CA GLU A 72 22.19 5.57 -11.99
C GLU A 72 20.93 4.81 -11.59
N CYS A 73 20.03 4.54 -12.55
CA CYS A 73 18.89 3.66 -12.32
C CYS A 73 19.33 2.25 -11.92
N THR A 74 20.44 1.74 -12.49
CA THR A 74 21.01 0.43 -12.13
C THR A 74 21.53 0.39 -10.70
N ALA A 75 22.30 1.41 -10.31
CA ALA A 75 22.79 1.53 -8.95
C ALA A 75 21.63 1.62 -7.93
N ALA A 76 20.61 2.42 -8.23
CA ALA A 76 19.41 2.56 -7.40
C ALA A 76 18.64 1.23 -7.27
N ALA A 77 18.39 0.54 -8.39
CA ALA A 77 17.68 -0.74 -8.40
C ALA A 77 18.41 -1.82 -7.57
N LEU A 78 19.74 -1.89 -7.68
CA LEU A 78 20.57 -2.82 -6.88
C LEU A 78 20.55 -2.47 -5.39
N ALA A 79 20.61 -1.18 -5.04
CA ALA A 79 20.51 -0.74 -3.65
C ALA A 79 19.15 -1.07 -3.03
N ILE A 80 18.06 -0.86 -3.79
CA ILE A 80 16.70 -1.24 -3.39
C ILE A 80 16.60 -2.75 -3.21
N ASP A 81 17.17 -3.52 -4.14
CA ASP A 81 17.16 -4.98 -4.04
C ASP A 81 17.90 -5.48 -2.81
N ALA A 82 19.06 -4.89 -2.48
CA ALA A 82 19.87 -5.28 -1.33
C ALA A 82 19.12 -5.17 0.02
N ARG A 83 18.11 -4.30 0.11
CA ARG A 83 17.31 -4.09 1.33
C ARG A 83 16.32 -5.21 1.63
N TRP A 84 15.95 -5.99 0.62
CA TRP A 84 15.00 -7.08 0.81
C TRP A 84 15.56 -8.11 1.80
N PRO A 85 14.79 -8.46 2.86
CA PRO A 85 15.22 -9.43 3.85
C PRO A 85 15.59 -10.76 3.19
N GLU A 86 16.74 -11.31 3.56
CA GLU A 86 17.28 -12.53 2.93
C GLU A 86 16.29 -13.70 3.06
N GLU A 87 15.61 -13.83 4.20
CA GLU A 87 14.61 -14.87 4.44
C GLU A 87 13.33 -14.74 3.60
N ARG A 88 13.19 -13.64 2.84
CA ARG A 88 12.09 -13.37 1.91
C ARG A 88 12.51 -13.53 0.44
N ARG A 89 13.80 -13.72 0.15
CA ARG A 89 14.31 -13.90 -1.21
C ARG A 89 14.02 -15.30 -1.76
N ASP A 90 14.12 -16.31 -0.89
CA ASP A 90 13.87 -17.71 -1.24
C ASP A 90 12.40 -18.06 -0.97
N GLY A 91 11.55 -17.92 -1.99
CA GLY A 91 10.16 -18.33 -1.90
C GLY A 91 9.30 -17.80 -3.03
N PHE A 92 9.20 -18.56 -4.12
CA PHE A 92 8.02 -18.45 -4.98
C PHE A 92 6.82 -18.98 -4.20
N ARG A 93 5.65 -18.35 -4.42
CA ARG A 93 4.34 -18.74 -3.90
C ARG A 93 4.17 -20.27 -3.87
N VAL A 94 4.03 -20.85 -2.67
CA VAL A 94 3.66 -22.27 -2.50
C VAL A 94 2.24 -22.30 -1.92
N ASP A 95 1.26 -22.25 -2.81
CA ASP A 95 -0.12 -22.58 -2.46
C ASP A 95 -0.18 -24.11 -2.31
N VAL A 96 -0.54 -24.61 -1.12
CA VAL A 96 -0.91 -26.04 -0.94
C VAL A 96 -2.42 -26.07 -0.79
N PRO A 97 -3.18 -26.45 -1.84
CA PRO A 97 -4.62 -26.42 -1.79
C PRO A 97 -5.16 -27.34 -0.69
N ALA A 98 -6.11 -26.84 0.12
CA ALA A 98 -7.08 -27.72 0.76
C ALA A 98 -7.86 -28.46 -0.34
N ALA A 99 -8.12 -29.76 -0.14
CA ALA A 99 -8.68 -30.62 -1.18
C ALA A 99 -9.96 -30.02 -1.80
N PRO A 100 -9.99 -29.80 -3.14
CA PRO A 100 -11.09 -29.11 -3.80
C PRO A 100 -12.37 -29.95 -3.80
N GLN A 101 -13.51 -29.31 -3.52
CA GLN A 101 -14.82 -29.85 -3.91
C GLN A 101 -15.07 -29.60 -5.40
N SER A 102 -15.75 -30.55 -6.06
CA SER A 102 -16.12 -30.44 -7.48
C SER A 102 -17.18 -29.38 -7.71
N ARG A 103 -16.94 -28.52 -8.71
CA ARG A 103 -17.78 -27.41 -9.14
C ARG A 103 -18.77 -27.87 -10.23
N PRO A 104 -19.91 -27.18 -10.45
CA PRO A 104 -20.91 -27.50 -11.50
C PRO A 104 -20.38 -27.44 -12.95
N GLU A 105 -19.22 -26.82 -13.10
CA GLU A 105 -18.43 -26.65 -14.31
C GLU A 105 -17.46 -27.82 -14.57
N ASP A 106 -17.40 -28.79 -13.64
CA ASP A 106 -16.74 -30.10 -13.80
C ASP A 106 -17.67 -31.14 -14.46
N ASP A 107 -18.91 -30.76 -14.81
CA ASP A 107 -19.90 -31.61 -15.47
C ASP A 107 -19.67 -31.64 -17.00
N PRO A 108 -19.52 -32.81 -17.67
CA PRO A 108 -19.25 -32.89 -19.11
C PRO A 108 -20.47 -32.45 -19.93
N GLY A 109 -20.63 -31.14 -20.06
CA GLY A 109 -21.75 -30.49 -20.75
C GLY A 109 -21.98 -29.01 -20.39
N TYR A 110 -21.25 -28.46 -19.43
CA TYR A 110 -21.39 -27.07 -19.04
C TYR A 110 -20.82 -26.10 -20.12
N ILE A 111 -21.63 -25.15 -20.59
CA ILE A 111 -21.19 -24.05 -21.46
C ILE A 111 -21.47 -22.72 -20.76
N ARG A 112 -20.41 -21.94 -20.54
CA ARG A 112 -20.44 -20.66 -19.81
C ARG A 112 -20.92 -19.51 -20.73
N PRO A 113 -21.91 -18.69 -20.32
CA PRO A 113 -22.31 -17.50 -21.10
C PRO A 113 -21.27 -16.37 -20.99
N LEU A 114 -21.13 -15.57 -22.05
CA LEU A 114 -20.28 -14.37 -22.10
C LEU A 114 -21.12 -13.10 -21.85
N ASP A 115 -20.49 -12.06 -21.30
CA ASP A 115 -21.04 -10.70 -21.25
C ASP A 115 -21.02 -10.03 -22.65
N GLU A 116 -21.57 -8.81 -22.74
CA GLU A 116 -21.74 -8.07 -24.00
C GLU A 116 -20.41 -7.69 -24.70
N LEU A 117 -19.25 -7.94 -24.07
CA LEU A 117 -17.90 -7.72 -24.59
C LEU A 117 -17.12 -9.03 -24.82
N GLY A 118 -17.73 -10.20 -24.63
CA GLY A 118 -17.08 -11.49 -24.79
C GLY A 118 -16.25 -11.94 -23.57
N ARG A 119 -16.51 -11.41 -22.38
CA ARG A 119 -15.82 -11.77 -21.13
C ARG A 119 -16.72 -12.64 -20.25
N PRO A 120 -16.17 -13.50 -19.37
CA PRO A 120 -16.99 -14.24 -18.40
C PRO A 120 -17.61 -13.31 -17.35
N ASP A 121 -18.93 -13.45 -17.10
CA ASP A 121 -19.77 -12.69 -16.13
C ASP A 121 -19.12 -12.59 -14.72
N ILE A 122 -18.90 -11.37 -14.23
CA ILE A 122 -18.49 -11.07 -12.85
C ILE A 122 -19.74 -10.62 -12.08
N ARG A 123 -20.17 -11.38 -11.06
CA ARG A 123 -21.24 -10.91 -10.15
C ARG A 123 -20.81 -10.86 -8.70
N LEU A 124 -20.73 -9.63 -8.19
CA LEU A 124 -20.75 -9.29 -6.77
C LEU A 124 -22.23 -9.05 -6.36
N PRO A 125 -22.68 -9.46 -5.16
CA PRO A 125 -24.07 -9.58 -4.79
C PRO A 125 -24.59 -8.39 -4.00
N GLU A 126 -25.91 -8.40 -3.84
CA GLU A 126 -26.72 -7.42 -3.15
C GLU A 126 -26.59 -7.51 -1.62
N THR A 127 -26.31 -6.36 -1.03
CA THR A 127 -26.23 -6.13 0.42
C THR A 127 -27.60 -6.05 1.06
N SER A 128 -27.82 -6.81 2.13
CA SER A 128 -28.85 -6.52 3.13
C SER A 128 -28.25 -6.28 4.51
N THR A 129 -28.91 -5.37 5.21
CA THR A 129 -28.49 -4.49 6.30
C THR A 129 -27.97 -5.13 7.60
N ARG A 130 -26.93 -4.45 8.13
CA ARG A 130 -26.55 -4.28 9.55
C ARG A 130 -25.92 -5.46 10.29
N LEU A 131 -24.60 -5.43 10.36
CA LEU A 131 -23.92 -5.20 11.64
C LEU A 131 -23.10 -3.92 11.51
N GLU A 132 -22.81 -3.26 12.62
CA GLU A 132 -22.06 -2.00 12.79
C GLU A 132 -20.88 -1.84 11.82
N ALA A 133 -21.17 -1.45 10.58
CA ALA A 133 -20.18 -1.43 9.53
C ALA A 133 -19.25 -0.25 9.79
N ARG A 134 -17.94 -0.54 9.86
CA ARG A 134 -16.90 0.50 9.92
C ARG A 134 -16.81 1.30 8.64
N VAL A 135 -17.56 0.91 7.60
CA VAL A 135 -17.74 1.64 6.36
C VAL A 135 -19.01 2.47 6.46
N LEU A 136 -18.87 3.79 6.33
CA LEU A 136 -19.99 4.72 6.39
C LEU A 136 -20.77 4.73 5.07
N ALA A 137 -22.09 4.90 5.15
CA ALA A 137 -22.97 4.89 3.98
C ALA A 137 -22.89 6.17 3.12
N ALA A 138 -22.27 7.25 3.62
CA ALA A 138 -22.38 8.58 3.03
C ALA A 138 -21.23 8.91 2.07
N ARG A 139 -21.57 9.10 0.80
CA ARG A 139 -20.73 9.79 -0.19
C ARG A 139 -20.76 11.31 0.11
N ARG A 140 -19.61 11.97 0.26
CA ARG A 140 -19.57 13.44 0.16
C ARG A 140 -19.93 13.86 -1.28
N PRO A 141 -20.58 15.02 -1.50
CA PRO A 141 -20.96 15.46 -2.85
C PRO A 141 -19.74 15.62 -3.76
N ALA A 142 -19.96 15.48 -5.07
CA ALA A 142 -18.94 15.52 -6.13
C ALA A 142 -18.24 16.88 -6.34
N ASP A 143 -18.48 17.84 -5.45
CA ASP A 143 -17.82 19.15 -5.44
C ASP A 143 -16.72 19.13 -4.37
N ALA A 144 -15.61 18.44 -4.66
CA ALA A 144 -14.43 18.48 -3.81
C ALA A 144 -13.96 19.94 -3.70
N HIS A 145 -13.97 20.50 -2.48
CA HIS A 145 -13.40 21.82 -2.26
C HIS A 145 -11.87 21.68 -2.33
N PRO A 146 -11.10 22.67 -2.81
CA PRO A 146 -9.62 22.61 -2.80
C PRO A 146 -8.99 22.40 -1.40
N GLU A 147 -9.78 22.57 -0.34
CA GLU A 147 -9.37 22.28 1.05
C GLU A 147 -9.49 20.78 1.39
N ASP A 148 -10.29 20.01 0.63
CA ASP A 148 -10.46 18.57 0.83
C ASP A 148 -9.25 17.75 0.35
N GLU A 149 -8.40 18.34 -0.51
CA GLU A 149 -7.12 17.76 -0.97
C GLU A 149 -6.03 17.77 0.10
N PHE A 150 -6.25 18.47 1.21
CA PHE A 150 -5.28 18.58 2.30
C PHE A 150 -5.83 18.00 3.59
N ARG A 151 -4.92 17.52 4.44
CA ARG A 151 -5.21 17.10 5.81
C ARG A 151 -4.24 17.79 6.76
N GLN A 152 -4.75 18.10 7.93
CA GLN A 152 -4.01 18.80 8.97
C GLN A 152 -3.59 17.80 10.05
N ILE A 153 -2.35 17.93 10.52
CA ILE A 153 -1.84 17.26 11.71
C ILE A 153 -1.40 18.36 12.67
N GLY A 154 -1.85 18.33 13.92
CA GLY A 154 -1.64 19.43 14.85
C GLY A 154 -2.81 20.42 14.88
N ASP A 155 -2.75 21.33 15.85
CA ASP A 155 -3.69 22.44 16.01
C ASP A 155 -2.93 23.77 16.03
N GLY A 156 -3.62 24.84 15.60
CA GLY A 156 -3.10 26.20 15.67
C GLY A 156 -1.97 26.49 14.67
N PRO A 157 -1.13 27.52 14.94
CA PRO A 157 -0.13 28.00 13.98
C PRO A 157 1.01 27.03 13.66
N ALA A 158 1.21 26.01 14.51
CA ALA A 158 2.20 24.96 14.31
C ALA A 158 1.64 23.76 13.53
N ALA A 159 0.34 23.77 13.21
CA ALA A 159 -0.27 22.66 12.50
C ALA A 159 0.32 22.49 11.09
N VAL A 160 0.60 21.25 10.75
CA VAL A 160 1.15 20.86 9.46
C VAL A 160 0.01 20.50 8.52
N ARG A 161 -0.04 21.14 7.35
CA ARG A 161 -1.06 20.89 6.31
C ARG A 161 -0.39 20.18 5.14
N LEU A 162 -0.76 18.92 4.93
CA LEU A 162 -0.18 18.04 3.90
C LEU A 162 -1.20 17.75 2.81
N PRO A 163 -0.79 17.63 1.53
CA PRO A 163 -1.66 17.04 0.52
C PRO A 163 -1.99 15.60 0.91
N ALA A 164 -3.21 15.16 0.60
CA ALA A 164 -3.80 13.96 1.17
C ALA A 164 -4.36 13.02 0.10
N PHE A 165 -3.90 11.78 0.12
CA PHE A 165 -4.38 10.72 -0.75
C PHE A 165 -4.18 9.35 -0.12
N TRP A 166 -5.00 8.39 -0.53
CA TRP A 166 -4.78 7.00 -0.19
C TRP A 166 -3.65 6.44 -1.05
N ALA A 167 -2.52 6.10 -0.42
CA ALA A 167 -1.43 5.34 -1.03
C ALA A 167 -1.60 3.86 -0.69
N GLY A 168 -2.20 3.10 -1.59
CA GLY A 168 -2.55 1.70 -1.36
C GLY A 168 -3.04 1.01 -2.62
N HIS A 169 -3.77 -0.08 -2.49
CA HIS A 169 -4.23 -0.86 -3.64
C HIS A 169 -5.30 -0.10 -4.43
N GLU A 170 -6.35 0.34 -3.73
CA GLU A 170 -7.66 0.71 -4.28
C GLU A 170 -8.24 -0.39 -5.18
N ILE A 171 -9.57 -0.57 -5.15
CA ILE A 171 -10.21 -1.74 -5.77
C ILE A 171 -11.37 -1.36 -6.69
N GLY A 172 -11.41 -0.16 -7.27
CA GLY A 172 -12.55 0.32 -8.03
C GLY A 172 -12.34 0.38 -9.55
N PRO A 173 -13.33 -0.01 -10.37
CA PRO A 173 -14.16 -1.21 -10.33
C PRO A 173 -13.34 -2.48 -10.64
N TYR A 174 -12.51 -2.84 -9.64
CA TYR A 174 -11.93 -4.17 -9.40
C TYR A 174 -10.67 -4.54 -10.19
N ARG A 175 -9.80 -3.54 -10.43
CA ARG A 175 -8.50 -3.58 -11.12
C ARG A 175 -7.78 -4.96 -11.12
N PRO A 176 -7.57 -5.50 -12.33
CA PRO A 176 -6.32 -6.15 -12.70
C PRO A 176 -5.72 -5.51 -13.97
N TYR A 177 -6.38 -4.51 -14.56
CA TYR A 177 -5.92 -3.57 -15.59
C TYR A 177 -6.84 -2.34 -15.51
N ASP A 178 -6.36 -1.13 -15.78
CA ASP A 178 -7.24 0.05 -15.82
C ASP A 178 -8.14 0.10 -17.07
N LYS A 179 -8.94 1.17 -17.22
CA LYS A 179 -9.87 1.37 -18.36
C LYS A 179 -9.16 1.42 -19.72
N GLN A 180 -7.83 1.56 -19.73
CA GLN A 180 -6.97 1.58 -20.92
C GLN A 180 -6.24 0.24 -21.13
N GLY A 181 -6.48 -0.77 -20.30
CA GLY A 181 -5.78 -2.05 -20.38
C GLY A 181 -4.36 -1.99 -19.83
N ARG A 182 -4.07 -1.11 -18.86
CA ARG A 182 -2.75 -0.99 -18.20
C ARG A 182 -2.71 -1.76 -16.87
N THR A 183 -1.84 -2.77 -16.76
CA THR A 183 -1.15 -3.13 -15.50
C THR A 183 0.05 -2.19 -15.39
N PHE A 184 0.53 -1.80 -14.21
CA PHE A 184 1.60 -2.52 -13.53
C PHE A 184 2.01 -1.77 -12.25
N ALA A 185 1.03 -1.47 -11.41
CA ALA A 185 1.26 -0.74 -10.18
C ALA A 185 0.29 -1.19 -9.10
N TRP A 186 0.77 -2.10 -8.23
CA TRP A 186 0.00 -2.63 -7.11
C TRP A 186 -0.40 -1.54 -6.11
N PHE A 187 0.39 -0.48 -6.02
CA PHE A 187 0.10 0.69 -5.19
C PHE A 187 0.12 1.97 -6.02
N GLN A 188 -0.87 2.84 -5.81
CA GLN A 188 -0.91 4.19 -6.39
C GLN A 188 -1.46 5.20 -5.37
N ALA A 189 -1.43 6.48 -5.74
CA ALA A 189 -2.06 7.55 -5.00
C ALA A 189 -3.48 7.82 -5.53
N TYR A 190 -4.47 7.67 -4.66
CA TYR A 190 -5.89 7.84 -4.97
C TYR A 190 -6.50 8.98 -4.14
N PRO A 191 -7.29 9.89 -4.73
CA PRO A 191 -8.00 10.90 -3.96
C PRO A 191 -8.87 10.26 -2.87
N LEU A 192 -8.90 10.83 -1.67
CA LEU A 192 -9.56 10.22 -0.50
C LEU A 192 -11.06 10.02 -0.67
N GLU A 193 -11.71 10.79 -1.54
CA GLU A 193 -13.12 10.69 -1.89
C GLU A 193 -13.44 9.48 -2.79
N THR A 194 -12.42 8.86 -3.38
CA THR A 194 -12.58 7.66 -4.23
C THR A 194 -12.57 6.37 -3.42
N VAL A 195 -12.17 6.42 -2.14
CA VAL A 195 -12.12 5.26 -1.25
C VAL A 195 -13.28 5.29 -0.24
N PRO A 196 -13.76 4.13 0.24
CA PRO A 196 -14.89 4.08 1.17
C PRO A 196 -14.63 4.89 2.44
N PRO A 197 -15.54 5.77 2.86
CA PRO A 197 -15.39 6.49 4.12
C PRO A 197 -15.50 5.51 5.29
N LEU A 198 -14.66 5.70 6.30
CA LEU A 198 -14.62 4.85 7.48
C LEU A 198 -15.14 5.58 8.72
N ASP A 199 -15.73 4.83 9.64
CA ASP A 199 -16.11 5.30 10.97
C ASP A 199 -14.85 5.41 11.83
N GLU A 200 -14.16 6.55 11.74
CA GLU A 200 -12.86 6.76 12.41
C GLU A 200 -12.92 6.55 13.93
N GLU A 201 -14.07 6.83 14.56
CA GLU A 201 -14.28 6.64 16.00
C GLU A 201 -14.25 5.15 16.42
N SER A 202 -14.47 4.23 15.48
CA SER A 202 -14.40 2.79 15.73
C SER A 202 -12.97 2.23 15.81
N PHE A 203 -11.96 3.03 15.46
CA PHE A 203 -10.54 2.64 15.44
C PHE A 203 -9.78 3.27 16.61
N VAL A 204 -9.84 2.61 17.76
CA VAL A 204 -9.32 3.12 19.05
C VAL A 204 -7.95 2.54 19.43
N GLY A 205 -7.28 1.90 18.48
CA GLY A 205 -5.95 1.31 18.60
C GLY A 205 -5.89 -0.09 19.19
N ASN A 206 -7.04 -0.78 19.28
CA ASN A 206 -7.13 -2.13 19.82
C ASN A 206 -7.32 -3.21 18.75
N PHE A 207 -7.44 -2.85 17.46
CA PHE A 207 -7.62 -3.78 16.35
C PHE A 207 -8.79 -4.76 16.59
N ALA A 208 -9.88 -4.30 17.22
CA ALA A 208 -11.02 -5.16 17.55
C ALA A 208 -11.62 -5.88 16.33
N TRP A 209 -11.52 -5.27 15.15
CA TRP A 209 -11.93 -5.85 13.86
C TRP A 209 -11.00 -6.98 13.37
N PHE A 210 -9.75 -7.00 13.83
CA PHE A 210 -8.78 -8.03 13.46
C PHE A 210 -8.99 -9.31 14.30
N GLY A 211 -9.51 -9.16 15.52
CA GLY A 211 -9.77 -10.26 16.45
C GLY A 211 -8.64 -10.48 17.45
N ASP A 212 -8.19 -11.73 17.61
CA ASP A 212 -7.10 -12.04 18.54
C ASP A 212 -5.76 -11.49 18.03
N LEU A 213 -5.14 -10.61 18.81
CA LEU A 213 -3.86 -10.00 18.46
C LEU A 213 -2.68 -10.94 18.76
N GLY A 214 -2.87 -11.93 19.63
CA GLY A 214 -1.82 -12.80 20.14
C GLY A 214 -0.88 -12.12 21.14
N ASP A 215 0.10 -12.91 21.59
CA ASP A 215 1.09 -12.47 22.57
C ASP A 215 2.05 -11.42 21.99
N PRO A 216 2.62 -10.53 22.83
CA PRO A 216 3.73 -9.68 22.43
C PRO A 216 4.96 -10.52 22.01
N LEU A 217 5.65 -10.07 20.97
CA LEU A 217 6.87 -10.66 20.47
C LEU A 217 8.08 -9.91 21.03
N ASP A 218 8.78 -10.50 22.01
CA ASP A 218 9.93 -9.87 22.70
C ASP A 218 10.96 -9.25 21.74
N HIS A 219 11.30 -9.96 20.66
CA HIS A 219 12.27 -9.48 19.67
C HIS A 219 11.79 -8.26 18.88
N ARG A 220 10.48 -8.07 18.71
CA ARG A 220 9.89 -6.86 18.09
C ARG A 220 9.68 -5.75 19.11
N THR A 221 9.29 -6.10 20.33
CA THR A 221 9.22 -5.16 21.45
C THR A 221 10.58 -4.48 21.67
N ALA A 222 11.67 -5.25 21.64
CA ALA A 222 13.02 -4.69 21.75
C ALA A 222 13.34 -3.65 20.66
N VAL A 223 12.84 -3.84 19.42
CA VAL A 223 13.00 -2.85 18.33
C VAL A 223 12.23 -1.58 18.65
N THR A 224 10.96 -1.69 19.03
CA THR A 224 10.12 -0.52 19.34
C THR A 224 10.55 0.19 20.62
N ASP A 225 11.11 -0.51 21.61
CA ASP A 225 11.59 0.06 22.87
C ASP A 225 12.79 0.98 22.66
N LEU A 226 13.69 0.61 21.74
CA LEU A 226 14.81 1.47 21.34
C LEU A 226 14.27 2.76 20.74
N ILE A 227 13.38 2.66 19.75
CA ILE A 227 12.77 3.82 19.08
C ILE A 227 12.01 4.70 20.08
N ALA A 228 11.19 4.11 20.94
CA ALA A 228 10.44 4.81 21.97
C ALA A 228 11.36 5.53 22.96
N SER A 229 12.47 4.88 23.36
CA SER A 229 13.46 5.49 24.27
C SER A 229 14.15 6.69 23.63
N GLU A 230 14.38 6.68 22.33
CA GLU A 230 14.94 7.83 21.61
C GLU A 230 13.93 8.96 21.45
N LEU A 231 12.71 8.65 21.01
CA LEU A 231 11.59 9.59 20.89
C LEU A 231 11.25 10.28 22.21
N ALA A 232 11.30 9.54 23.33
CA ALA A 232 11.00 10.07 24.65
C ALA A 232 11.97 11.19 25.08
N ARG A 233 13.20 11.21 24.57
CA ARG A 233 14.15 12.31 24.86
C ARG A 233 13.69 13.64 24.27
N ASP A 234 12.92 13.57 23.18
CA ASP A 234 12.37 14.69 22.44
C ASP A 234 10.89 14.95 22.82
N GLY A 235 10.35 14.25 23.81
CA GLY A 235 8.97 14.43 24.29
C GLY A 235 7.90 13.68 23.49
N PHE A 236 8.29 12.76 22.60
CA PHE A 236 7.37 11.97 21.79
C PHE A 236 7.07 10.60 22.41
N SER A 237 5.93 10.03 22.02
CA SER A 237 5.55 8.65 22.31
C SER A 237 5.09 7.92 21.05
N LEU A 238 5.30 6.60 21.01
CA LEU A 238 4.71 5.77 19.96
C LEU A 238 3.22 5.51 20.27
N PRO A 239 2.32 5.69 19.30
CA PRO A 239 0.91 5.33 19.44
C PRO A 239 0.70 3.85 19.76
N ALA A 240 -0.35 3.55 20.52
CA ALA A 240 -0.67 2.19 20.95
C ALA A 240 -0.99 1.26 19.77
N ASP A 241 -1.63 1.79 18.73
CA ASP A 241 -1.98 1.04 17.53
C ASP A 241 -0.74 0.66 16.70
N PHE A 242 0.23 1.59 16.59
CA PHE A 242 1.53 1.30 16.00
C PHE A 242 2.26 0.19 16.75
N LEU A 243 2.34 0.29 18.09
CA LEU A 243 2.97 -0.73 18.91
C LEU A 243 2.28 -2.09 18.74
N ALA A 244 0.95 -2.12 18.71
CA ALA A 244 0.20 -3.35 18.50
C ALA A 244 0.51 -3.98 17.13
N LEU A 245 0.49 -3.20 16.05
CA LEU A 245 0.80 -3.68 14.70
C LEU A 245 2.19 -4.33 14.61
N ILE A 246 3.19 -3.70 15.24
CA ILE A 246 4.58 -4.16 15.12
C ILE A 246 4.90 -5.33 16.07
N THR A 247 4.31 -5.36 17.27
CA THR A 247 4.76 -6.24 18.36
C THR A 247 3.85 -7.44 18.62
N ARG A 248 2.59 -7.45 18.16
CA ARG A 248 1.65 -8.53 18.47
C ARG A 248 1.77 -9.68 17.49
N ALA A 249 1.82 -10.93 17.96
CA ALA A 249 2.12 -12.09 17.12
C ALA A 249 1.24 -12.24 15.89
N ASN A 250 -0.07 -11.96 15.99
CA ASN A 250 -1.00 -12.13 14.88
C ASN A 250 -1.07 -10.90 13.96
N LEU A 251 -0.72 -9.71 14.46
CA LEU A 251 -0.64 -8.47 13.67
C LEU A 251 0.74 -8.29 13.01
N HIS A 252 1.81 -8.78 13.64
CA HIS A 252 3.15 -8.67 13.10
C HIS A 252 3.20 -9.31 11.71
N ARG A 253 3.62 -8.53 10.71
CA ARG A 253 3.66 -8.93 9.29
C ARG A 253 2.30 -9.34 8.72
N CYS A 254 1.16 -8.92 9.30
CA CYS A 254 -0.14 -9.14 8.66
C CYS A 254 -0.23 -8.41 7.32
N LEU A 255 0.30 -7.18 7.25
CA LEU A 255 0.39 -6.42 6.02
C LEU A 255 1.29 -7.11 4.99
N ASP A 256 2.44 -7.63 5.40
CA ASP A 256 3.38 -8.34 4.51
C ASP A 256 2.79 -9.62 3.90
N ARG A 257 1.88 -10.29 4.63
CA ARG A 257 1.31 -11.57 4.19
C ARG A 257 0.25 -11.37 3.11
N GLU A 258 -0.49 -10.27 3.20
CA GLU A 258 -1.66 -10.01 2.35
C GLU A 258 -1.34 -8.99 1.24
N GLY A 259 -0.38 -8.08 1.45
CA GLY A 259 -0.08 -6.95 0.57
C GLY A 259 0.85 -7.21 -0.60
N ASP A 260 0.83 -8.40 -1.19
CA ASP A 260 1.57 -8.83 -2.39
C ASP A 260 2.69 -7.89 -2.88
N GLY A 261 3.83 -7.92 -2.17
CA GLY A 261 5.04 -7.17 -2.53
C GLY A 261 5.44 -6.11 -1.51
N ALA A 262 4.59 -5.70 -0.59
CA ALA A 262 4.99 -4.80 0.51
C ALA A 262 5.49 -5.57 1.75
N TRP A 263 6.34 -4.92 2.56
CA TRP A 263 6.95 -5.55 3.74
C TRP A 263 7.18 -4.57 4.89
N THR A 264 7.11 -5.09 6.11
CA THR A 264 7.32 -4.33 7.35
C THR A 264 8.82 -4.03 7.54
N ASP A 265 9.16 -2.74 7.52
CA ASP A 265 10.51 -2.23 7.77
C ASP A 265 10.46 -1.13 8.82
N VAL A 266 10.98 -1.38 10.02
CA VAL A 266 10.82 -0.45 11.15
C VAL A 266 12.13 0.26 11.43
N ILE A 267 12.21 1.54 11.04
CA ILE A 267 13.41 2.36 11.17
C ILE A 267 13.02 3.76 11.69
N GLY A 268 13.72 4.23 12.72
CA GLY A 268 13.55 5.57 13.27
C GLY A 268 14.15 5.70 14.67
N PRO A 269 13.92 6.84 15.33
CA PRO A 269 13.21 8.01 14.83
C PRO A 269 14.00 8.77 13.74
N LEU A 270 13.27 9.30 12.76
CA LEU A 270 13.78 10.12 11.66
C LEU A 270 13.29 11.58 11.83
N PRO A 271 14.06 12.58 11.38
CA PRO A 271 13.58 13.95 11.34
C PRO A 271 12.45 14.10 10.32
N SER A 272 11.43 14.90 10.63
CA SER A 272 10.42 15.29 9.64
C SER A 272 11.03 16.27 8.61
N PRO A 273 10.72 16.10 7.32
CA PRO A 273 11.13 17.04 6.28
C PRO A 273 10.33 18.34 6.26
N VAL A 274 9.19 18.39 6.98
CA VAL A 274 8.24 19.52 6.94
C VAL A 274 8.43 20.43 8.14
N ASP A 275 8.59 19.87 9.34
CA ASP A 275 8.86 20.62 10.55
C ASP A 275 9.96 19.91 11.37
N PRO A 276 11.10 20.55 11.65
CA PRO A 276 12.19 19.93 12.43
C PRO A 276 11.81 19.59 13.88
N ALA A 277 10.71 20.14 14.41
CA ALA A 277 10.19 19.76 15.71
C ALA A 277 9.57 18.36 15.70
N ASP A 278 9.10 17.89 14.55
CA ASP A 278 8.37 16.63 14.42
C ASP A 278 9.30 15.44 14.10
N ARG A 279 8.76 14.23 14.25
CA ARG A 279 9.49 12.98 14.02
C ARG A 279 8.72 12.05 13.11
N MET A 280 9.44 11.14 12.45
CA MET A 280 8.85 10.06 11.67
C MET A 280 9.44 8.72 12.07
N VAL A 281 8.68 7.64 11.87
CA VAL A 281 9.17 6.26 11.97
C VAL A 281 8.71 5.54 10.72
N LEU A 282 9.66 5.11 9.89
CA LEU A 282 9.34 4.20 8.80
C LEU A 282 8.81 2.90 9.38
N PHE A 283 7.75 2.35 8.80
CA PHE A 283 7.23 1.04 9.24
C PHE A 283 6.87 0.08 8.11
N PHE A 284 6.73 0.57 6.88
CA PHE A 284 6.28 -0.25 5.76
C PHE A 284 6.83 0.29 4.44
N ARG A 285 7.20 -0.61 3.52
CA ARG A 285 7.69 -0.27 2.18
C ARG A 285 7.05 -1.18 1.15
N ASP A 286 6.85 -0.68 -0.06
CA ASP A 286 6.56 -1.53 -1.19
C ASP A 286 7.83 -2.25 -1.69
N GLN A 287 7.65 -3.24 -2.57
CA GLN A 287 8.74 -4.06 -3.10
C GLN A 287 9.84 -3.23 -3.77
N GLN A 288 9.44 -2.16 -4.44
CA GLN A 288 10.31 -1.31 -5.23
C GLN A 288 10.85 -0.14 -4.40
N SER A 289 10.44 0.03 -3.14
CA SER A 289 10.74 1.23 -2.35
C SER A 289 10.45 2.53 -3.12
N CYS A 290 9.41 2.49 -3.95
CA CYS A 290 8.83 3.62 -4.65
C CYS A 290 7.75 4.29 -3.81
N ILE A 291 7.18 3.57 -2.84
CA ILE A 291 6.27 4.07 -1.83
C ILE A 291 6.71 3.52 -0.48
N MET A 292 7.05 4.43 0.43
CA MET A 292 7.26 4.12 1.84
C MET A 292 6.22 4.79 2.70
N TRP A 293 5.76 4.08 3.72
CA TRP A 293 4.83 4.59 4.71
C TRP A 293 5.54 4.81 6.04
N TYR A 294 5.30 5.99 6.59
CA TYR A 294 5.89 6.46 7.83
C TYR A 294 4.77 6.80 8.81
N LEU A 295 4.99 6.50 10.08
CA LEU A 295 4.26 7.08 11.18
C LEU A 295 4.82 8.49 11.40
N TYR A 296 4.00 9.51 11.17
CA TYR A 296 4.30 10.90 11.49
C TYR A 296 3.90 11.19 12.94
N LEU A 297 4.79 11.84 13.68
CA LEU A 297 4.61 12.23 15.07
C LEU A 297 4.75 13.75 15.17
N HIS A 298 3.62 14.42 15.40
CA HIS A 298 3.56 15.87 15.55
C HIS A 298 3.78 16.26 17.02
N GLN A 299 4.49 17.37 17.27
CA GLN A 299 4.82 17.88 18.61
C GLN A 299 3.61 18.14 19.53
N SER A 300 2.39 18.25 18.97
CA SER A 300 1.15 18.32 19.76
C SER A 300 0.74 16.99 20.41
N GLY A 301 1.41 15.88 20.07
CA GLY A 301 1.04 14.51 20.46
C GLY A 301 0.08 13.83 19.48
N GLN A 302 -0.34 14.51 18.40
CA GLN A 302 -1.08 13.89 17.32
C GLN A 302 -0.14 13.12 16.38
N SER A 303 -0.69 12.09 15.73
CA SER A 303 0.03 11.27 14.76
C SER A 303 -0.83 10.98 13.54
N ALA A 304 -0.19 10.62 12.43
CA ALA A 304 -0.86 10.15 11.23
C ALA A 304 0.05 9.19 10.47
N VAL A 305 -0.51 8.42 9.53
CA VAL A 305 0.29 7.73 8.52
C VAL A 305 0.48 8.67 7.34
N VAL A 306 1.73 8.85 6.95
CA VAL A 306 2.13 9.59 5.76
C VAL A 306 2.91 8.66 4.82
N CYS A 307 2.95 8.99 3.53
CA CYS A 307 3.80 8.29 2.57
C CYS A 307 4.71 9.24 1.80
N SER A 308 5.75 8.68 1.18
CA SER A 308 6.67 9.40 0.30
C SER A 308 7.32 8.44 -0.70
N ASP A 309 7.75 8.98 -1.83
CA ASP A 309 8.66 8.32 -2.78
C ASP A 309 10.14 8.48 -2.39
N ARG A 310 10.40 9.24 -1.32
CA ARG A 310 11.74 9.49 -0.79
C ARG A 310 12.03 8.64 0.44
N ASP A 311 13.19 7.98 0.39
CA ASP A 311 13.74 7.25 1.51
C ASP A 311 14.41 8.22 2.49
N PHE A 312 13.79 8.42 3.66
CA PHE A 312 14.33 9.28 4.70
C PHE A 312 15.29 8.54 5.65
N THR A 313 15.52 7.23 5.46
CA THR A 313 16.54 6.50 6.21
C THR A 313 17.94 6.67 5.62
N GLU A 314 18.03 7.26 4.43
CA GLU A 314 19.27 7.49 3.70
C GLU A 314 19.55 8.99 3.59
N GLU A 315 20.83 9.33 3.53
CA GLU A 315 21.24 10.67 3.15
C GLU A 315 20.78 10.97 1.71
N PRO A 316 20.19 12.14 1.43
CA PRO A 316 19.83 12.49 0.06
C PRO A 316 21.09 12.53 -0.80
N GLY A 317 21.17 11.61 -1.77
CA GLY A 317 22.18 11.69 -2.83
C GLY A 317 22.04 12.98 -3.65
N LEU A 318 23.11 13.35 -4.35
CA LEU A 318 23.05 14.40 -5.37
C LEU A 318 22.12 13.95 -6.49
N ARG A 319 21.11 14.76 -6.80
CA ARG A 319 20.25 14.57 -7.97
C ARG A 319 20.47 15.70 -8.95
N TYR A 320 20.54 15.35 -10.22
CA TYR A 320 20.70 16.30 -11.31
C TYR A 320 19.40 16.46 -12.08
N GLY A 321 19.04 17.70 -12.37
CA GLY A 321 17.93 18.04 -13.23
C GLY A 321 18.25 17.72 -14.70
N PRO A 322 17.26 17.84 -15.60
CA PRO A 322 17.44 17.62 -17.03
C PRO A 322 18.44 18.59 -17.69
N ASP A 323 18.80 19.67 -17.01
CA ASP A 323 19.83 20.66 -17.39
C ASP A 323 21.21 20.37 -16.79
N GLY A 324 21.35 19.30 -16.01
CA GLY A 324 22.58 18.94 -15.29
C GLY A 324 22.83 19.77 -14.03
N GLU A 325 21.88 20.60 -13.60
CA GLU A 325 21.97 21.35 -12.34
C GLU A 325 21.56 20.47 -11.16
N ILE A 326 22.11 20.74 -9.97
CA ILE A 326 21.71 19.99 -8.77
C ILE A 326 20.27 20.39 -8.39
N VAL A 327 19.37 19.42 -8.45
CA VAL A 327 17.99 19.57 -8.00
C VAL A 327 17.87 18.96 -6.62
N LEU A 328 17.49 19.78 -5.63
CA LEU A 328 17.19 19.27 -4.31
C LEU A 328 15.99 18.32 -4.40
N PRO A 329 16.08 17.09 -3.86
CA PRO A 329 14.95 16.20 -3.85
C PRO A 329 13.79 16.86 -3.11
N ARG A 330 12.59 16.78 -3.71
CA ARG A 330 11.34 17.10 -3.01
C ARG A 330 11.35 16.37 -1.68
N SER A 331 11.12 17.12 -0.61
CA SER A 331 10.99 16.58 0.75
C SER A 331 9.51 16.45 1.08
N GLU A 332 8.74 15.99 0.09
CA GLU A 332 7.29 15.95 0.16
C GLU A 332 6.87 14.64 0.83
N ILE A 333 6.01 14.79 1.83
CA ILE A 333 5.27 13.71 2.45
C ILE A 333 3.79 14.00 2.22
N PHE A 334 3.02 12.94 2.09
CA PHE A 334 1.60 13.02 1.79
C PHE A 334 0.82 12.31 2.89
N TRP A 335 -0.24 12.94 3.38
CA TRP A 335 -1.10 12.34 4.36
C TRP A 335 -1.85 11.15 3.74
N THR A 336 -1.90 10.02 4.44
CA THR A 336 -2.49 8.78 3.92
C THR A 336 -3.61 8.23 4.79
N ALA A 337 -3.44 8.22 6.11
CA ALA A 337 -4.46 7.75 7.04
C ALA A 337 -4.32 8.46 8.40
N PRO A 338 -5.41 8.63 9.16
CA PRO A 338 -5.36 9.29 10.47
C PRO A 338 -4.69 8.43 11.55
N SER A 339 -4.61 7.11 11.37
CA SER A 339 -3.99 6.18 12.30
C SER A 339 -3.42 4.96 11.58
N VAL A 340 -2.55 4.21 12.27
CA VAL A 340 -1.97 2.98 11.75
C VAL A 340 -3.02 1.88 11.69
N GLU A 341 -3.96 1.87 12.63
CA GLU A 341 -5.09 0.93 12.60
C GLU A 341 -5.98 1.13 11.36
N ILE A 342 -6.31 2.39 11.04
CA ILE A 342 -7.13 2.71 9.86
C ILE A 342 -6.40 2.38 8.57
N PHE A 343 -5.10 2.69 8.51
CA PHE A 343 -4.23 2.26 7.41
C PHE A 343 -4.28 0.74 7.23
N ALA A 344 -4.05 -0.02 8.31
CA ALA A 344 -4.02 -1.47 8.27
C ALA A 344 -5.37 -2.07 7.87
N TYR A 345 -6.48 -1.55 8.40
CA TYR A 345 -7.83 -2.00 8.04
C TYR A 345 -8.08 -1.86 6.55
N ARG A 346 -7.83 -0.66 6.01
CA ARG A 346 -8.07 -0.37 4.60
C ARG A 346 -7.16 -1.22 3.71
N PHE A 347 -5.87 -1.25 4.03
CA PHE A 347 -4.87 -2.00 3.27
C PHE A 347 -5.21 -3.49 3.19
N LEU A 348 -5.55 -4.12 4.32
CA LEU A 348 -5.90 -5.54 4.39
C LEU A 348 -7.25 -5.85 3.73
N THR A 349 -8.23 -4.95 3.89
CA THR A 349 -9.53 -5.08 3.24
C THR A 349 -9.37 -5.09 1.72
N GLU A 350 -8.59 -4.16 1.17
CA GLU A 350 -8.35 -4.06 -0.27
C GLU A 350 -7.49 -5.21 -0.81
N ALA A 351 -6.48 -5.66 -0.06
CA ALA A 351 -5.67 -6.82 -0.42
C ALA A 351 -6.53 -8.09 -0.53
N ARG A 352 -7.35 -8.36 0.50
CA ARG A 352 -8.26 -9.52 0.53
C ARG A 352 -9.30 -9.45 -0.56
N LEU A 353 -9.86 -8.28 -0.83
CA LEU A 353 -10.82 -8.09 -1.92
C LEU A 353 -10.16 -8.29 -3.28
N SER A 354 -8.94 -7.79 -3.48
CA SER A 354 -8.16 -8.01 -4.70
C SER A 354 -7.93 -9.50 -4.95
N PHE A 355 -7.53 -10.25 -3.92
CA PHE A 355 -7.36 -11.70 -3.99
C PHE A 355 -8.68 -12.42 -4.28
N ALA A 356 -9.75 -12.09 -3.55
CA ALA A 356 -11.06 -12.68 -3.75
C ALA A 356 -11.60 -12.46 -5.17
N ILE A 357 -11.38 -11.28 -5.74
CA ILE A 357 -11.74 -10.93 -7.10
C ILE A 357 -10.91 -11.75 -8.10
N HIS A 358 -9.59 -11.83 -7.90
CA HIS A 358 -8.69 -12.63 -8.73
C HIS A 358 -9.10 -14.12 -8.76
N GLU A 359 -9.39 -14.69 -7.58
CA GLU A 359 -9.83 -16.07 -7.42
C GLU A 359 -11.31 -16.29 -7.77
N LYS A 360 -12.03 -15.23 -8.15
CA LYS A 360 -13.46 -15.25 -8.52
C LYS A 360 -14.33 -15.88 -7.43
N GLN A 361 -14.02 -15.56 -6.18
CA GLN A 361 -14.80 -16.01 -5.03
C GLN A 361 -16.24 -15.50 -5.14
N ARG A 362 -17.18 -16.32 -4.68
CA ARG A 362 -18.57 -15.90 -4.59
C ARG A 362 -18.72 -15.10 -3.33
N ALA A 363 -19.52 -14.06 -3.39
CA ALA A 363 -19.65 -13.20 -2.24
C ALA A 363 -20.46 -13.74 -1.07
N GLY A 364 -21.21 -14.82 -1.23
CA GLY A 364 -21.69 -15.59 -0.08
C GLY A 364 -20.55 -16.24 0.74
N GLU A 365 -19.34 -16.24 0.20
CA GLU A 365 -18.10 -16.72 0.82
C GLU A 365 -17.26 -15.58 1.41
N LEU A 366 -17.64 -14.32 1.17
CA LEU A 366 -16.95 -13.14 1.70
C LEU A 366 -17.55 -12.66 3.02
N ASP A 367 -16.68 -12.11 3.86
CA ASP A 367 -17.10 -11.44 5.09
C ASP A 367 -18.05 -10.25 4.75
N PRO A 368 -19.18 -10.10 5.47
CA PRO A 368 -20.07 -8.96 5.31
C PRO A 368 -19.39 -7.58 5.34
N GLU A 369 -18.31 -7.39 6.09
CA GLU A 369 -17.54 -6.14 6.11
C GLU A 369 -16.81 -5.89 4.79
N LEU A 370 -16.24 -6.93 4.17
CA LEU A 370 -15.63 -6.82 2.84
C LEU A 370 -16.68 -6.46 1.79
N LEU A 371 -17.89 -7.03 1.89
CA LEU A 371 -19.01 -6.68 0.99
C LEU A 371 -19.50 -5.24 1.21
N ALA A 372 -19.55 -4.78 2.45
CA ALA A 372 -19.91 -3.40 2.75
C ALA A 372 -18.88 -2.40 2.19
N TYR A 373 -17.58 -2.72 2.30
CA TYR A 373 -16.50 -1.95 1.67
C TYR A 373 -16.65 -1.92 0.15
N LEU A 374 -16.92 -3.08 -0.46
CA LEU A 374 -17.08 -3.25 -1.90
C LEU A 374 -18.30 -2.49 -2.46
N ALA A 375 -19.39 -2.41 -1.70
CA ALA A 375 -20.63 -1.74 -2.11
C ALA A 375 -20.43 -0.25 -2.45
N HIS A 376 -19.42 0.39 -1.86
CA HIS A 376 -19.00 1.75 -2.21
C HIS A 376 -18.66 1.88 -3.71
N TYR A 377 -17.98 0.88 -4.28
CA TYR A 377 -17.53 0.89 -5.68
C TYR A 377 -18.63 0.49 -6.67
N VAL A 378 -19.60 -0.33 -6.25
CA VAL A 378 -20.75 -0.73 -7.08
C VAL A 378 -21.69 0.45 -7.35
N THR A 379 -21.94 1.26 -6.32
CA THR A 379 -22.90 2.38 -6.39
C THR A 379 -22.36 3.61 -7.15
N GLY A 380 -21.07 3.61 -7.53
CA GLY A 380 -20.41 4.66 -8.31
C GLY A 380 -20.52 4.52 -9.84
N SER A 381 -21.08 3.42 -10.35
CA SER A 381 -21.31 3.23 -11.79
C SER A 381 -22.62 3.90 -12.22
N SER A 382 -22.61 5.21 -12.47
CA SER A 382 -23.67 5.83 -13.27
C SER A 382 -23.58 5.28 -14.71
N PRO A 383 -24.69 4.82 -15.31
CA PRO A 383 -24.69 4.38 -16.70
C PRO A 383 -24.46 5.59 -17.59
N THR A 384 -23.36 5.58 -18.35
CA THR A 384 -23.21 6.43 -19.54
C THR A 384 -23.68 5.67 -20.77
#